data_AF-A0A1H8FL13-F1
#
_entry.id   AF-A0A1H8FL13-F1
#
_cell.length_a   1.000
_cell.length_b   1.000
_cell.length_c   1.000
_cell.angle_alpha   90.00
_cell.angle_beta   90.00
_cell.angle_gamma   90.00
#
_symmetry.space_group_name_H-M   'P 1'
#
loop_
_entity.id
_entity.type
_entity.pdbx_description
1 polymer ?
#
loop_
_entity_poly.entity_id
_entity_poly.type
_entity_poly.pdbx_seq_one_letter_code
_entity_poly.pdbx_strand_id
1 'polypeptide(L)'
;MQQSGMSVTKYLQHVGINYNTYNYWRKKLKENDSPKPELAPISFTQHADPVFSSAVPSGATLLFPNGLRAHFGSGTEGVLLELLNKSLSPHVLPE
;
A
#
# COMPACT_ATOMS: atom_id res chain seq x y z
N MET A 1 -25.70 6.17 -6.49
CA MET A 1 -25.27 7.46 -5.92
C MET A 1 -26.24 8.54 -6.40
N GLN A 2 -26.97 9.20 -5.50
CA GLN A 2 -27.87 10.29 -5.88
C GLN A 2 -27.04 11.47 -6.39
N GLN A 3 -27.20 11.81 -7.67
CA GLN A 3 -26.57 12.99 -8.25
C GLN A 3 -27.48 14.17 -7.96
N SER A 4 -27.10 15.02 -6.99
CA SER A 4 -27.85 16.19 -6.53
C SER A 4 -28.05 17.29 -7.60
N GLY A 5 -27.66 17.05 -8.87
CA GLY A 5 -27.75 17.99 -9.99
C GLY A 5 -26.91 19.27 -9.82
N MET A 6 -26.23 19.41 -8.68
CA MET A 6 -25.50 20.62 -8.30
C MET A 6 -24.11 20.61 -8.92
N SER A 7 -23.68 21.75 -9.48
CA SER A 7 -22.31 21.89 -9.94
C SER A 7 -21.34 21.80 -8.75
N VAL A 8 -20.16 21.23 -9.00
CA VAL A 8 -19.07 21.14 -8.00
C VAL A 8 -18.76 22.52 -7.43
N THR A 9 -18.77 23.56 -8.27
CA THR A 9 -18.54 24.94 -7.84
C THR A 9 -19.57 25.44 -6.82
N LYS A 10 -20.86 25.18 -7.06
CA LYS A 10 -21.95 25.59 -6.16
C LYS A 10 -21.91 24.84 -4.84
N TYR A 11 -21.56 23.55 -4.88
CA TYR A 11 -21.32 22.77 -3.67
C TYR A 11 -20.14 23.33 -2.86
N LEU A 12 -19.01 23.59 -3.50
CA LEU A 12 -17.82 24.13 -2.83
C LEU A 12 -18.10 25.50 -2.18
N GLN A 13 -18.86 26.37 -2.85
CA GLN A 13 -19.31 27.63 -2.27
C GLN A 13 -20.18 27.41 -1.02
N HIS A 14 -21.12 26.46 -1.05
CA HIS A 14 -22.00 26.16 0.08
C HIS A 14 -21.21 25.64 1.31
N VAL A 15 -20.16 24.85 1.08
CA VAL A 15 -19.31 24.30 2.15
C VAL A 15 -18.15 25.27 2.51
N GLY A 16 -18.08 26.46 1.88
CA GLY A 16 -17.04 27.45 2.16
C GLY A 16 -15.64 27.07 1.67
N ILE A 17 -15.54 26.14 0.72
CA ILE A 17 -14.27 25.68 0.15
C ILE A 17 -13.97 26.44 -1.13
N ASN A 18 -12.77 27.01 -1.19
CA ASN A 18 -12.21 27.60 -2.40
C ASN A 18 -11.98 26.52 -3.49
N TYR A 19 -12.32 26.85 -4.74
CA TYR A 19 -12.08 25.99 -5.90
C TYR A 19 -10.62 25.54 -6.09
N ASN A 20 -9.65 26.41 -5.80
CA ASN A 20 -8.22 26.09 -5.85
C ASN A 20 -7.83 25.06 -4.79
N THR A 21 -8.38 25.19 -3.58
CA THR A 21 -8.17 24.21 -2.49
C THR A 21 -8.71 22.84 -2.88
N TYR A 22 -9.91 22.81 -3.46
CA TYR A 22 -10.49 21.58 -4.01
C TYR A 22 -9.61 20.95 -5.09
N ASN A 23 -9.12 21.75 -6.05
CA ASN A 23 -8.26 21.23 -7.13
C ASN A 23 -6.91 20.72 -6.62
N TYR A 24 -6.33 21.39 -5.62
CA TYR A 24 -5.12 20.92 -4.98
C TYR A 24 -5.32 19.54 -4.33
N TRP A 25 -6.38 19.36 -3.54
CA TRP A 25 -6.70 18.07 -2.94
C TRP A 25 -7.02 17.00 -3.98
N ARG A 26 -7.78 17.35 -5.03
CA ARG A 26 -8.10 16.43 -6.12
C ARG A 26 -6.84 15.96 -6.86
N LYS A 27 -5.87 16.85 -7.09
CA LYS A 27 -4.58 16.51 -7.69
C LYS A 27 -3.78 15.59 -6.77
N LYS A 28 -3.67 15.94 -5.48
CA LYS A 28 -2.95 15.15 -4.48
C LYS A 28 -3.55 13.74 -4.29
N LEU A 29 -4.88 13.61 -4.37
CA LEU A 29 -5.55 12.30 -4.33
C LEU A 29 -5.16 11.44 -5.53
N LYS A 30 -5.16 12.02 -6.74
CA LYS A 30 -4.73 11.33 -7.97
C LYS A 30 -3.25 10.92 -7.96
N GLU A 31 -2.39 11.70 -7.32
CA GLU A 31 -0.98 11.35 -7.12
C GLU A 31 -0.78 10.23 -6.08
N ASN A 32 -1.75 10.03 -5.17
CA ASN A 32 -1.76 8.86 -4.27
C ASN A 32 -2.38 7.63 -4.95
N ASP A 33 -3.30 7.82 -5.89
CA ASP A 33 -3.88 6.76 -6.73
C ASP A 33 -2.95 6.32 -7.87
N SER A 34 -2.01 7.17 -8.30
CA SER A 34 -0.98 6.71 -9.22
C SER A 34 -0.14 5.69 -8.47
N PRO A 35 -0.05 4.42 -8.97
CA PRO A 35 0.84 3.46 -8.37
C PRO A 35 2.22 4.10 -8.39
N LYS A 36 2.77 4.36 -7.20
CA LYS A 36 4.21 4.55 -7.08
C LYS A 36 4.85 3.37 -7.81
N PRO A 37 6.03 3.50 -8.42
CA PRO A 37 6.78 2.32 -8.85
C PRO A 37 7.07 1.52 -7.57
N GLU A 38 6.13 0.64 -7.25
CA GLU A 38 6.10 -0.16 -6.05
C GLU A 38 7.12 -1.27 -6.25
N LEU A 39 7.85 -1.51 -5.17
CA LEU A 39 8.79 -2.59 -4.96
C LEU A 39 8.37 -3.86 -5.71
N ALA A 40 9.37 -4.59 -6.23
CA ALA A 40 9.20 -5.78 -7.06
C ALA A 40 8.01 -6.66 -6.62
N PRO A 41 7.19 -7.15 -7.56
CA PRO A 41 5.92 -7.79 -7.23
C PRO A 41 6.14 -9.00 -6.33
N ILE A 42 5.60 -8.92 -5.12
CA ILE A 42 5.51 -10.05 -4.19
C ILE A 42 4.52 -11.04 -4.81
N SER A 43 5.00 -12.21 -5.22
CA SER A 43 4.14 -13.28 -5.72
C SER A 43 3.46 -13.98 -4.55
N PHE A 44 2.13 -13.86 -4.48
CA PHE A 44 1.32 -14.61 -3.52
C PHE A 44 0.90 -15.94 -4.16
N THR A 45 1.59 -17.03 -3.80
CA THR A 45 1.14 -18.36 -4.20
C THR A 45 0.02 -18.81 -3.27
N GLN A 46 -1.23 -18.81 -3.76
CA GLN A 46 -2.42 -19.21 -3.00
C GLN A 46 -2.57 -20.72 -2.78
N HIS A 47 -1.56 -21.52 -3.08
CA HIS A 47 -1.63 -22.97 -2.97
C HIS A 47 -0.86 -23.48 -1.76
N ALA A 48 -1.62 -23.93 -0.76
CA ALA A 48 -1.16 -24.91 0.19
C ALA A 48 -0.98 -26.23 -0.57
N ASP A 49 0.25 -26.56 -0.95
CA ASP A 49 0.58 -27.90 -1.42
C ASP A 49 1.81 -28.46 -0.67
N PRO A 50 1.88 -29.78 -0.43
CA PRO A 50 2.87 -30.43 0.45
C PRO A 50 4.27 -30.54 -0.18
N VAL A 51 4.54 -29.79 -1.25
CA VAL A 51 5.67 -29.98 -2.15
C VAL A 51 6.80 -29.01 -1.80
N PHE A 52 7.36 -29.13 -0.60
CA PHE A 52 8.79 -28.87 -0.43
C PHE A 52 9.56 -30.15 -0.79
N SER A 53 9.38 -30.58 -2.04
CA SER A 53 10.12 -31.65 -2.68
C SER A 53 10.97 -31.05 -3.80
N SER A 54 11.90 -30.19 -3.41
CA SER A 54 13.25 -29.99 -3.98
C SER A 54 13.66 -28.54 -3.82
N ALA A 55 14.67 -28.30 -2.98
CA ALA A 55 15.31 -27.03 -2.69
C ALA A 55 14.40 -25.96 -2.07
N VAL A 56 14.48 -25.83 -0.74
CA VAL A 56 14.08 -24.58 -0.06
C VAL A 56 14.97 -23.48 -0.66
N PRO A 57 14.41 -22.45 -1.31
CA PRO A 57 15.22 -21.35 -1.81
C PRO A 57 15.88 -20.65 -0.61
N SER A 58 17.20 -20.45 -0.70
CA SER A 58 17.97 -19.78 0.36
C SER A 58 17.44 -18.37 0.58
N GLY A 59 17.17 -18.00 1.83
CA GLY A 59 16.59 -16.70 2.16
C GLY A 59 15.75 -16.71 3.44
N ALA A 60 14.93 -15.67 3.62
CA ALA A 60 14.04 -15.48 4.75
C ALA A 60 12.57 -15.54 4.32
N THR A 61 11.68 -16.06 5.17
CA THR A 61 10.24 -16.13 4.87
C THR A 61 9.45 -15.51 6.02
N LEU A 62 8.57 -14.55 5.71
CA LEU A 62 7.61 -13.99 6.65
C LEU A 62 6.30 -14.76 6.59
N LEU A 63 5.78 -15.17 7.74
CA LEU A 63 4.47 -15.78 7.89
C LEU A 63 3.53 -14.79 8.59
N PHE A 64 2.43 -14.47 7.94
CA PHE A 64 1.40 -13.59 8.49
C PHE A 64 0.32 -14.42 9.21
N PRO A 65 -0.35 -13.86 10.25
CA PRO A 65 -1.40 -14.56 10.99
C PRO A 65 -2.58 -15.04 10.14
N ASN A 66 -2.81 -14.41 8.99
CA ASN A 66 -3.83 -14.81 8.00
C ASN A 66 -3.39 -15.98 7.10
N GLY A 67 -2.23 -16.57 7.36
CA GLY A 67 -1.67 -17.67 6.58
C GLY A 67 -0.90 -17.25 5.33
N LEU A 68 -0.83 -15.95 5.00
CA LEU A 68 0.01 -15.46 3.91
C LEU A 68 1.48 -15.70 4.22
N ARG A 69 2.25 -16.01 3.18
CA ARG A 69 3.69 -16.21 3.25
C ARG A 69 4.35 -15.32 2.21
N ALA A 70 5.40 -14.60 2.61
CA ALA A 70 6.24 -13.83 1.71
C ALA A 70 7.69 -14.31 1.83
N HIS A 71 8.29 -14.72 0.70
CA HIS A 71 9.66 -15.22 0.67
C HIS A 71 10.62 -14.16 0.09
N PHE A 72 11.74 -13.97 0.77
CA PHE A 72 12.83 -13.06 0.47
C PHE A 72 14.06 -13.90 0.17
N GLY A 73 14.44 -14.01 -1.11
CA GLY A 73 15.61 -14.78 -1.52
C GLY A 73 16.94 -14.17 -1.04
N SER A 74 18.01 -14.96 -1.10
CA SER A 74 19.38 -14.51 -0.77
C SER A 74 19.74 -13.21 -1.50
N GLY A 75 20.27 -12.23 -0.77
CA GLY A 75 20.63 -10.90 -1.30
C GLY A 75 19.52 -9.84 -1.16
N THR A 76 18.36 -10.20 -0.62
CA THR A 76 17.24 -9.26 -0.38
C THR A 76 17.06 -8.89 1.10
N GLU A 77 18.05 -9.20 1.95
CA GLU A 77 18.02 -8.99 3.40
C GLU A 77 17.86 -7.50 3.76
N GLY A 78 18.48 -6.60 2.99
CA GLY A 78 18.35 -5.15 3.19
C GLY A 78 16.92 -4.66 2.97
N VAL A 79 16.22 -5.22 1.96
CA VAL A 79 14.82 -4.88 1.66
C VAL A 79 13.90 -5.41 2.76
N LEU A 80 14.15 -6.63 3.23
CA LEU A 80 13.42 -7.20 4.37
C LEU A 80 13.57 -6.33 5.62
N LEU A 81 14.80 -5.93 5.95
CA LEU A 81 15.07 -5.07 7.10
C LEU A 81 14.42 -3.69 6.96
N GLU A 82 14.46 -3.07 5.77
CA GLU A 82 13.78 -1.79 5.53
C GLU A 82 12.27 -1.91 5.71
N LEU A 83 11.66 -2.98 5.18
CA LEU A 83 10.23 -3.26 5.35
C LEU A 83 9.86 -3.42 6.82
N LEU A 84 10.65 -4.17 7.59
CA LEU A 84 10.42 -4.36 9.02
C LEU A 84 10.56 -3.03 9.76
N ASN A 85 11.58 -2.22 9.46
CA ASN A 85 11.78 -0.93 10.11
C ASN A 85 10.66 0.07 9.81
N LYS A 86 10.14 0.10 8.59
CA LYS A 86 8.97 0.94 8.25
C LYS A 86 7.71 0.44 8.93
N SER A 87 7.49 -0.87 8.95
CA SER A 87 6.26 -1.47 9.49
C SER A 87 6.20 -1.47 11.02
N LEU A 88 7.35 -1.59 11.67
CA LEU A 88 7.50 -1.58 13.13
C LEU A 88 7.82 -0.19 13.68
N SER A 89 7.93 0.82 12.82
CA SER A 89 8.02 2.20 13.29
C SER A 89 6.76 2.49 14.10
N PRO A 90 6.88 2.85 15.39
CA PRO A 90 5.71 3.18 16.18
C PRO A 90 5.05 4.37 15.46
N HIS A 91 3.80 4.18 15.03
CA HIS A 91 2.92 5.30 14.71
C HIS A 91 2.69 6.06 16.02
N VAL A 92 3.68 6.83 16.45
CA VAL A 92 3.50 7.83 17.48
C VAL A 92 2.77 8.96 16.78
N LEU A 93 1.48 9.10 17.11
CA LEU A 93 0.72 10.27 16.69
C LEU A 93 1.47 11.51 17.20
N PRO A 94 1.75 12.50 16.34
CA PRO A 94 2.36 13.74 16.80
C PRO A 94 1.42 14.42 17.82
N GLU A 95 2.01 14.97 18.89
CA GLU A 95 1.34 15.80 19.91
C GLU A 95 0.68 17.05 19.30
#